data_AF-A0A9D9GWJ3-F1
#
_entry.id   AF-A0A9D9GWJ3-F1
#
_cell.length_a   1.000
_cell.length_b   1.000
_cell.length_c   1.000
_cell.angle_alpha   90.00
_cell.angle_beta   90.00
_cell.angle_gamma   90.00
#
_symmetry.space_group_name_H-M   'P 1'
#
loop_
_entity.id
_entity.type
_entity.pdbx_description
1 polymer ?
#
loop_
_entity_poly.entity_id
_entity_poly.type
_entity_poly.pdbx_seq_one_letter_code
_entity_poly.pdbx_strand_id
1 'polypeptide(L)'
;MMNELHGPAENPIILDFNSLGNRDKSLLVGALFRQSLIQTGKSPDYHLDKLDDDFLAHAGGAAGSFLRKVKEFSLRLDPLEGAIFVNECLEHGRHYKFWYLSYYDTPDFQLDLHSIYDRVAAEF
;
A
#
# COMPACT_ATOMS: atom_id res chain seq x y z
N MET A 1 8.80 -46.97 11.90
CA MET A 1 8.27 -45.78 12.60
C MET A 1 8.84 -44.57 11.92
N MET A 2 8.03 -43.82 11.17
CA MET A 2 8.41 -42.49 10.68
C MET A 2 7.94 -41.47 11.71
N ASN A 3 8.84 -40.62 12.20
CA ASN A 3 8.47 -39.46 13.00
C ASN A 3 7.91 -38.40 12.05
N GLU A 4 6.62 -38.10 12.19
CA GLU A 4 6.02 -36.93 11.56
C GLU A 4 6.59 -35.67 12.23
N LEU A 5 7.48 -34.98 11.53
CA LEU A 5 7.96 -33.65 11.91
C LEU A 5 6.79 -32.69 11.87
N HIS A 6 6.15 -32.47 13.02
CA HIS A 6 5.18 -31.40 13.19
C HIS A 6 5.98 -30.09 13.20
N GLY A 7 5.88 -29.32 12.11
CA GLY A 7 6.40 -27.96 12.06
C GLY A 7 5.82 -27.11 13.21
N PRO A 8 6.51 -26.03 13.64
CA PRO A 8 5.99 -25.18 14.69
C PRO A 8 4.58 -24.69 14.31
N ALA A 9 3.64 -24.80 15.26
CA ALA A 9 2.30 -24.26 15.09
C ALA A 9 2.41 -22.77 14.75
N GLU A 10 1.93 -22.38 13.57
CA GLU A 10 1.90 -20.99 13.15
C GLU A 10 0.97 -20.23 14.10
N ASN A 11 1.54 -19.47 15.03
CA ASN A 11 0.76 -18.51 15.81
C ASN A 11 0.32 -17.40 14.85
N PRO A 12 -0.99 -17.21 14.59
CA PRO A 12 -1.43 -16.15 13.72
C PRO A 12 -1.03 -14.81 14.33
N ILE A 13 -0.35 -13.97 13.54
CA ILE A 13 -0.11 -12.58 13.90
C ILE A 13 -1.45 -11.85 13.80
N ILE A 14 -2.00 -11.44 14.95
CA ILE A 14 -3.21 -10.62 15.01
C ILE A 14 -2.77 -9.15 14.97
N LEU A 15 -3.04 -8.48 13.85
CA LEU A 15 -2.86 -7.03 13.71
C LEU A 15 -4.15 -6.32 14.14
N ASP A 16 -4.09 -5.57 15.25
CA ASP A 16 -5.15 -4.63 15.59
C ASP A 16 -4.95 -3.33 14.82
N PHE A 17 -5.62 -3.22 13.68
CA PHE A 17 -5.55 -2.06 12.80
C PHE A 17 -5.94 -0.75 13.51
N ASN A 18 -6.88 -0.80 14.45
CA ASN A 18 -7.39 0.41 15.12
C ASN A 18 -6.37 0.99 16.11
N SER A 19 -5.45 0.16 16.61
CA SER A 19 -4.39 0.58 17.52
C SER A 19 -3.20 1.26 16.82
N LEU A 20 -3.10 1.17 15.49
CA LEU A 20 -2.00 1.72 14.72
C LEU A 20 -2.16 3.24 14.50
N GLY A 21 -1.04 3.96 14.52
CA GLY A 21 -0.99 5.35 14.08
C GLY A 21 -1.24 5.46 12.56
N ASN A 22 -1.69 6.63 12.10
CA ASN A 22 -2.07 6.83 10.69
C ASN A 22 -0.92 6.57 9.70
N ARG A 23 0.32 6.87 10.12
CA ARG A 23 1.52 6.50 9.35
C ARG A 23 1.67 4.98 9.22
N ASP A 24 1.51 4.24 10.30
CA ASP A 24 1.68 2.78 10.29
C ASP A 24 0.56 2.09 9.52
N LYS A 25 -0.67 2.61 9.60
CA LYS A 25 -1.78 2.20 8.73
C LYS A 25 -1.43 2.40 7.26
N SER A 26 -0.86 3.55 6.91
CA SER A 26 -0.41 3.85 5.54
C SER A 26 0.65 2.86 5.05
N LEU A 27 1.62 2.52 5.89
CA LEU A 27 2.64 1.51 5.57
C LEU A 27 2.02 0.11 5.40
N LEU A 28 1.04 -0.23 6.23
CA LEU A 28 0.30 -1.49 6.10
C LEU A 28 -0.51 -1.55 4.80
N VAL A 29 -1.14 -0.44 4.38
CA VAL A 29 -1.78 -0.33 3.06
C VAL A 29 -0.78 -0.61 1.94
N GLY A 30 0.45 -0.08 2.01
CA GLY A 30 1.52 -0.40 1.07
C GLY A 30 1.90 -1.89 1.06
N ALA A 31 1.97 -2.53 2.23
CA ALA A 31 2.22 -3.97 2.32
C ALA A 31 1.07 -4.80 1.70
N LEU A 32 -0.18 -4.42 1.98
CA LEU A 32 -1.38 -5.05 1.41
C LEU A 32 -1.46 -4.86 -0.11
N PHE A 33 -1.03 -3.71 -0.62
CA PHE A 33 -0.93 -3.45 -2.05
C PHE A 33 0.02 -4.44 -2.72
N ARG A 34 1.23 -4.61 -2.18
CA ARG A 34 2.23 -5.57 -2.69
C ARG A 34 1.71 -7.01 -2.63
N GLN A 35 1.08 -7.39 -1.52
CA GLN A 35 0.48 -8.70 -1.37
C GLN A 35 -0.62 -8.94 -2.41
N SER A 36 -1.45 -7.92 -2.67
CA SER A 36 -2.53 -8.00 -3.66
C SER A 36 -1.99 -8.12 -5.09
N LEU A 37 -0.88 -7.45 -5.41
CA LEU A 37 -0.18 -7.61 -6.69
C LEU A 37 0.30 -9.06 -6.89
N ILE A 38 0.94 -9.65 -5.87
CA ILE A 38 1.39 -11.05 -5.92
C ILE A 38 0.21 -12.00 -6.13
N GLN A 39 -0.88 -11.82 -5.35
CA GLN A 39 -2.07 -12.66 -5.42
C GLN A 39 -2.79 -12.59 -6.77
N THR A 40 -2.60 -11.51 -7.51
CA THR A 40 -3.21 -11.28 -8.84
C THR A 40 -2.23 -11.53 -9.99
N GLY A 41 -1.04 -12.10 -9.71
CA GLY A 41 -0.08 -12.52 -10.72
C GLY A 41 0.84 -11.41 -11.25
N LYS A 42 0.93 -10.26 -10.57
CA LYS A 42 1.87 -9.19 -10.87
C LYS A 42 3.09 -9.27 -9.96
N SER A 43 4.17 -8.61 -10.40
CA SER A 43 5.34 -8.40 -9.53
C SER A 43 4.93 -7.54 -8.31
N PRO A 44 5.45 -7.80 -7.10
CA PRO A 44 5.28 -6.87 -5.97
C PRO A 44 5.87 -5.48 -6.26
N ASP A 45 6.74 -5.39 -7.27
CA ASP A 45 7.35 -4.16 -7.73
C ASP A 45 6.52 -3.40 -8.77
N TYR A 46 5.36 -3.93 -9.17
CA TYR A 46 4.52 -3.31 -10.19
C TYR A 46 3.95 -1.96 -9.71
N HIS A 47 3.99 -0.98 -10.59
CA HIS A 47 3.67 0.41 -10.25
C HIS A 47 2.17 0.66 -10.40
N LEU A 48 1.61 1.54 -9.55
CA LEU A 48 0.18 1.89 -9.57
C LEU A 48 -0.28 2.48 -10.90
N ASP A 49 0.55 3.31 -11.54
CA ASP A 49 0.27 3.94 -12.84
C ASP A 49 0.15 2.91 -13.98
N LYS A 50 0.82 1.76 -13.84
CA LYS A 50 0.78 0.64 -14.79
C LYS A 50 -0.37 -0.33 -14.56
N LEU A 51 -1.17 -0.17 -13.50
CA LEU A 51 -2.42 -0.91 -13.34
C LEU A 51 -3.44 -0.39 -14.35
N ASP A 52 -3.56 -1.10 -15.46
CA ASP A 52 -4.55 -0.85 -16.50
C ASP A 52 -5.93 -1.44 -16.14
N ASP A 53 -6.98 -0.85 -16.74
CA ASP A 53 -8.37 -1.22 -16.47
C ASP A 53 -8.68 -2.65 -16.91
N ASP A 54 -8.03 -3.13 -17.97
CA ASP A 54 -8.17 -4.51 -18.46
C ASP A 54 -7.70 -5.50 -17.39
N PHE A 55 -6.51 -5.30 -16.82
CA PHE A 55 -6.01 -6.11 -15.73
C PHE A 55 -6.93 -6.03 -14.51
N LEU A 56 -7.34 -4.82 -14.11
CA LEU A 56 -8.20 -4.62 -12.96
C LEU A 56 -9.57 -5.25 -13.14
N ALA A 57 -10.12 -5.33 -14.36
CA ALA A 57 -11.37 -6.01 -14.64
C ALA A 57 -11.28 -7.53 -14.45
N HIS A 58 -10.12 -8.12 -14.69
CA HIS A 58 -9.88 -9.56 -14.56
C HIS A 58 -9.27 -9.96 -13.21
N ALA A 59 -8.73 -8.99 -12.45
CA ALA A 59 -8.29 -9.18 -11.07
C ALA A 59 -9.51 -9.48 -10.18
N GLY A 60 -9.77 -10.77 -9.97
CA GLY A 60 -10.86 -11.27 -9.14
C GLY A 60 -10.55 -11.23 -7.64
N GLY A 61 -11.59 -11.46 -6.83
CA GLY A 61 -11.48 -11.65 -5.39
C GLY A 61 -11.12 -10.39 -4.59
N ALA A 62 -10.77 -10.58 -3.32
CA ALA A 62 -10.46 -9.50 -2.39
C ALA A 62 -9.24 -8.68 -2.85
N ALA A 63 -8.20 -9.34 -3.38
CA ALA A 63 -6.99 -8.70 -3.88
C ALA A 63 -7.29 -7.73 -5.04
N GLY A 64 -8.06 -8.17 -6.03
CA GLY A 64 -8.45 -7.31 -7.15
C GLY A 64 -9.34 -6.13 -6.72
N SER A 65 -10.27 -6.36 -5.80
CA SER A 65 -11.09 -5.28 -5.24
C SER A 65 -10.25 -4.26 -4.45
N PHE A 66 -9.24 -4.74 -3.73
CA PHE A 66 -8.30 -3.85 -3.03
C PHE A 66 -7.48 -3.00 -4.02
N LEU A 67 -6.93 -3.61 -5.08
CA LEU A 67 -6.18 -2.88 -6.11
C LEU A 67 -7.04 -1.82 -6.82
N ARG A 68 -8.30 -2.13 -7.13
CA ARG A 68 -9.25 -1.14 -7.67
C ARG A 68 -9.47 0.02 -6.72
N LYS A 69 -9.73 -0.26 -5.43
CA LYS A 69 -9.91 0.78 -4.42
C LYS A 69 -8.69 1.70 -4.29
N VAL A 70 -7.48 1.14 -4.32
CA VAL A 70 -6.22 1.92 -4.30
C VAL A 70 -6.11 2.81 -5.55
N LYS A 71 -6.42 2.28 -6.74
CA LYS A 71 -6.42 3.06 -7.99
C LYS A 71 -7.45 4.19 -7.94
N GLU A 72 -8.68 3.90 -7.55
CA GLU A 72 -9.76 4.88 -7.42
C GLU A 72 -9.45 5.97 -6.38
N PHE A 73 -8.81 5.62 -5.26
CA PHE A 73 -8.33 6.60 -4.29
C PHE A 73 -7.29 7.53 -4.93
N SER A 74 -6.29 6.99 -5.64
CA SER A 74 -5.24 7.80 -6.27
C SER A 74 -5.75 8.77 -7.32
N LEU A 75 -6.81 8.41 -8.05
CA LEU A 75 -7.42 9.28 -9.07
C LEU A 75 -8.18 10.48 -8.48
N ARG A 76 -8.47 10.46 -7.17
CA ARG A 76 -9.11 11.56 -6.43
C ARG A 76 -8.10 12.53 -5.80
N LEU A 77 -6.80 12.22 -5.88
CA LEU A 77 -5.73 13.05 -5.35
C LEU A 77 -5.28 14.08 -6.39
N ASP A 78 -4.87 15.26 -5.93
CA ASP A 78 -4.14 16.17 -6.82
C ASP A 78 -2.76 15.61 -7.17
N PRO A 79 -2.03 16.19 -8.15
CA PRO A 79 -0.74 15.66 -8.57
C PRO A 79 0.33 15.56 -7.47
N LEU A 80 0.36 16.50 -6.52
CA LEU A 80 1.33 16.49 -5.42
C LEU A 80 0.94 15.44 -4.38
N GLU A 81 -0.33 15.44 -3.98
CA GLU A 81 -0.91 14.44 -3.09
C GLU A 81 -0.72 13.01 -3.62
N GLY A 82 -0.94 12.81 -4.93
CA GLY A 82 -0.73 11.54 -5.60
C GLY A 82 0.73 11.11 -5.57
N ALA A 83 1.66 12.05 -5.79
CA ALA A 83 3.08 11.76 -5.67
C ALA A 83 3.45 11.38 -4.22
N ILE A 84 2.94 12.09 -3.22
CA ILE A 84 3.16 11.78 -1.80
C ILE A 84 2.59 10.39 -1.47
N PHE A 85 1.35 10.11 -1.84
CA PHE A 85 0.69 8.82 -1.57
C PHE A 85 1.48 7.65 -2.17
N VAL A 86 1.90 7.77 -3.42
CA VAL A 86 2.67 6.73 -4.10
C VAL A 86 4.01 6.50 -3.40
N ASN A 87 4.79 7.55 -3.16
CA ASN A 87 6.14 7.42 -2.58
C ASN A 87 6.12 7.06 -1.09
N GLU A 88 5.20 7.59 -0.29
CA GLU A 88 5.24 7.48 1.17
C GLU A 88 4.31 6.40 1.72
N CYS A 89 3.28 6.00 0.98
CA CYS A 89 2.32 5.00 1.46
C CYS A 89 2.45 3.67 0.73
N LEU A 90 2.48 3.68 -0.61
CA LEU A 90 2.49 2.42 -1.40
C LEU A 90 3.89 1.86 -1.62
N GLU A 91 4.81 2.75 -1.97
CA GLU A 91 6.12 2.38 -2.51
C GLU A 91 7.25 2.92 -1.64
N HIS A 92 6.95 3.18 -0.36
CA HIS A 92 7.90 3.64 0.64
C HIS A 92 9.17 2.79 0.65
N GLY A 93 10.32 3.48 0.64
CA GLY A 93 11.65 2.90 0.61
C GLY A 93 12.08 2.31 -0.74
N ARG A 94 11.30 2.48 -1.82
CA ARG A 94 11.68 2.02 -3.18
C ARG A 94 12.27 3.18 -4.00
N HIS A 95 13.17 2.85 -4.92
CA HIS A 95 13.76 3.85 -5.84
C HIS A 95 12.72 4.33 -6.87
N TYR A 96 12.04 5.44 -6.55
CA TYR A 96 11.06 6.09 -7.44
C TYR A 96 11.58 7.42 -7.97
N LYS A 97 10.94 7.93 -9.03
CA LYS A 97 11.29 9.20 -9.69
C LYS A 97 11.32 10.40 -8.71
N PHE A 98 10.63 10.27 -7.58
CA PHE A 98 10.53 11.29 -6.54
C PHE A 98 11.03 10.79 -5.17
N TRP A 99 11.97 9.83 -5.15
CA TRP A 99 12.59 9.30 -3.93
C TRP A 99 13.11 10.40 -2.99
N TYR A 100 13.46 11.56 -3.55
CA TYR A 100 13.94 12.74 -2.83
C TYR A 100 12.84 13.48 -2.04
N LEU A 101 11.54 13.25 -2.31
CA LEU A 101 10.45 13.96 -1.61
C LEU A 101 10.46 13.70 -0.11
N SER A 102 10.83 12.49 0.30
CA SER A 102 11.02 12.12 1.71
C SER A 102 12.05 12.99 2.47
N TYR A 103 12.91 13.73 1.75
CA TYR A 103 13.93 14.62 2.33
C TYR A 103 13.48 16.09 2.37
N TYR A 104 12.29 16.41 1.88
CA TYR A 104 11.72 17.75 2.01
C TYR A 104 11.13 17.91 3.42
N ASP A 105 11.81 18.70 4.25
CA ASP A 105 11.37 19.01 5.62
C ASP A 105 10.69 20.40 5.71
N THR A 106 10.05 20.84 4.62
CA THR A 106 9.30 22.09 4.65
C THR A 106 7.99 21.89 5.42
N PRO A 107 7.54 22.88 6.22
CA PRO A 107 6.29 22.75 6.97
C PRO A 107 5.09 22.40 6.09
N ASP A 108 4.99 22.99 4.90
CA ASP A 108 3.89 22.74 3.96
C ASP A 108 3.87 21.27 3.48
N PHE A 109 5.04 20.71 3.15
CA PHE A 109 5.13 19.31 2.76
C PHE A 109 4.77 18.38 3.91
N GLN A 110 5.20 18.68 5.14
CA GLN A 110 4.84 17.89 6.32
C GLN A 110 3.34 17.95 6.61
N LEU A 111 2.67 19.08 6.33
CA LEU A 111 1.22 19.19 6.43
C LEU A 111 0.53 18.31 5.38
N ASP A 112 0.97 18.36 4.13
CA ASP A 112 0.43 17.53 3.05
C ASP A 112 0.66 16.03 3.33
N LEU A 113 1.83 15.66 3.84
CA LEU A 113 2.15 14.29 4.22
C LEU A 113 1.24 13.76 5.32
N HIS A 114 1.05 14.52 6.40
CA HIS A 114 0.14 14.13 7.48
C HIS A 114 -1.31 14.05 6.99
N SER A 115 -1.74 15.01 6.16
CA SER A 115 -3.06 14.99 5.53
C SER A 115 -3.28 13.71 4.71
N ILE A 116 -2.28 13.28 3.95
CA ILE A 116 -2.36 12.03 3.18
C ILE A 116 -2.45 10.81 4.10
N TYR A 117 -1.67 10.74 5.18
CA TYR A 117 -1.76 9.64 6.15
C TYR A 117 -3.15 9.56 6.79
N ASP A 118 -3.74 10.70 7.14
CA ASP A 118 -5.09 10.76 7.73
C ASP A 118 -6.15 10.27 6.75
N ARG A 119 -6.05 10.69 5.47
CA ARG A 119 -6.97 10.28 4.42
C ARG A 119 -6.86 8.80 4.10
N VAL A 120 -5.64 8.25 4.06
CA VAL A 120 -5.42 6.81 3.86
C VAL A 120 -6.01 6.00 5.02
N ALA A 121 -5.76 6.42 6.26
CA ALA A 121 -6.27 5.75 7.45
C ALA A 121 -7.80 5.81 7.60
N ALA A 122 -8.46 6.81 6.99
CA ALA A 122 -9.91 6.93 6.95
C ALA A 122 -10.54 6.12 5.82
N GLU A 123 -9.83 5.97 4.69
CA GLU A 123 -10.33 5.25 3.51
C GLU A 123 -10.19 3.73 3.67
N PHE A 124 -9.12 3.22 4.27
CA PHE A 124 -8.77 1.80 4.35
C PHE A 124 -8.87 1.25 5.77
#